data_AF-A0A0F8X9G8-F1
#
_entry.id   AF-A0A0F8X9G8-F1
#
_cell.length_a   1.000
_cell.length_b   1.000
_cell.length_c   1.000
_cell.angle_alpha   90.00
_cell.angle_beta   90.00
_cell.angle_gamma   90.00
#
_symmetry.space_group_name_H-M   'P 1'
#
loop_
_entity.id
_entity.type
_entity.pdbx_description
1 polymer ?
#
loop_
_entity_poly.entity_id
_entity_poly.type
_entity_poly.pdbx_seq_one_letter_code
_entity_poly.pdbx_strand_id
1 'polypeptide(L)'
;MTGSHNNGGSSDYYTLPSDCQTLQDIIVKQGMDFTQGNIFKACYRWDKKPSKEYNLRKIIWFAEDALERLYKEDPSNPRGNCFESKR
;
A
#
# COMPACT_ATOMS: atom_id res chain seq x y z
N MET A 1 -23.78 -0.08 19.53
CA MET A 1 -23.38 -0.14 18.11
C MET A 1 -23.14 1.29 17.63
N THR A 2 -21.90 1.71 17.51
CA THR A 2 -21.56 3.06 17.03
C THR A 2 -20.77 2.93 15.74
N GLY A 3 -21.46 2.97 14.61
CA GLY A 3 -20.85 3.05 13.29
C GLY A 3 -20.13 4.39 13.18
N SER A 4 -18.80 4.35 13.12
CA SER A 4 -17.98 5.53 12.84
C SER A 4 -18.26 5.98 11.41
N HIS A 5 -18.98 7.10 11.27
CA HIS A 5 -19.22 7.77 10.00
C HIS A 5 -17.94 8.52 9.60
N ASN A 6 -17.04 7.86 8.87
CA ASN A 6 -15.90 8.51 8.24
C ASN A 6 -16.40 9.36 7.06
N ASN A 7 -16.25 10.67 7.17
CA ASN A 7 -16.66 11.71 6.22
C ASN A 7 -15.52 12.13 5.27
N GLY A 8 -14.45 11.34 5.16
CA GLY A 8 -13.30 11.61 4.29
C GLY A 8 -12.46 12.82 4.69
N GLY A 9 -12.72 13.40 5.86
CA GLY A 9 -12.04 14.59 6.37
C GLY A 9 -10.69 14.31 7.05
N SER A 10 -10.04 15.37 7.53
CA SER A 10 -8.84 15.29 8.35
C SER A 10 -9.16 14.63 9.68
N SER A 11 -8.91 13.34 9.74
CA SER A 11 -8.91 12.50 10.93
C SER A 11 -7.51 12.40 11.52
N ASP A 12 -7.43 12.15 12.83
CA ASP A 12 -6.15 12.07 13.56
C ASP A 12 -5.15 11.05 12.99
N TYR A 13 -5.61 10.04 12.27
CA TYR A 13 -4.75 9.04 11.61
C TYR A 13 -4.02 9.55 10.34
N TYR A 14 -4.28 10.77 9.88
CA TYR A 14 -3.48 11.43 8.83
C TYR A 14 -2.39 12.36 9.39
N THR A 15 -2.35 12.55 10.71
CA THR A 15 -1.31 13.37 11.34
C THR A 15 0.04 12.67 11.24
N LEU A 16 1.03 13.39 10.71
CA LEU A 16 2.40 12.89 10.71
C LEU A 16 2.98 12.94 12.13
N PRO A 17 3.61 11.87 12.61
CA PRO A 17 4.28 11.90 13.90
C PRO A 17 5.36 12.99 13.92
N SER A 18 5.40 13.79 14.99
CA SER A 18 6.30 14.95 15.12
C SER A 18 7.79 14.60 15.12
N ASP A 19 8.12 13.34 15.39
CA ASP A 19 9.47 12.78 15.40
C ASP A 19 9.90 12.20 14.05
N CYS A 20 9.01 12.13 13.04
CA CYS A 20 9.37 11.65 11.71
C CYS A 20 9.93 12.79 10.83
N GLN A 21 11.14 12.60 10.32
CA GLN A 21 11.81 13.57 9.43
C GLN A 21 11.87 13.08 7.97
N THR A 22 11.70 11.77 7.78
CA THR A 22 11.82 11.10 6.49
C THR A 22 10.66 10.12 6.27
N LEU A 23 10.46 9.70 5.01
CA LEU A 23 9.51 8.63 4.69
C LEU A 23 9.90 7.31 5.37
N GLN A 24 11.20 7.09 5.61
CA GLN A 24 11.66 5.87 6.25
C GLN A 24 11.21 5.81 7.72
N ASP A 25 11.18 6.95 8.41
CA ASP A 25 10.69 7.02 9.79
C ASP A 25 9.21 6.64 9.85
N ILE A 26 8.41 7.12 8.89
CA ILE A 26 6.98 6.77 8.78
C ILE A 26 6.82 5.28 8.50
N ILE A 27 7.59 4.71 7.57
CA ILE A 27 7.53 3.29 7.20
C ILE A 27 7.81 2.41 8.42
N VAL A 28 8.88 2.70 9.17
CA VAL A 28 9.26 1.93 10.36
C VAL A 28 8.20 2.09 11.46
N LYS A 29 7.76 3.33 11.72
CA LYS A 29 6.80 3.62 12.80
C LYS A 29 5.42 3.01 12.56
N GLN A 30 5.01 2.90 11.29
CA GLN A 30 3.76 2.25 10.88
C GLN A 30 3.89 0.73 10.71
N GLY A 31 5.07 0.15 10.96
CA GLY A 31 5.30 -1.29 10.80
C GLY A 31 5.11 -1.78 9.37
N MET A 32 5.35 -0.93 8.37
CA MET A 32 5.16 -1.29 6.97
C MET A 32 6.19 -2.34 6.55
N ASP A 33 5.73 -3.39 5.88
CA ASP A 33 6.61 -4.37 5.27
C ASP A 33 7.32 -3.80 4.02
N PHE A 34 8.20 -4.61 3.42
CA PHE A 34 8.96 -4.22 2.23
C PHE A 34 8.06 -3.77 1.07
N THR A 35 6.92 -4.43 0.90
CA THR A 35 5.96 -4.16 -0.18
C THR A 35 5.24 -2.85 0.08
N GLN A 36 4.64 -2.71 1.25
CA GLN A 36 3.94 -1.52 1.70
C GLN A 36 4.83 -0.28 1.65
N GLY A 37 6.07 -0.39 2.13
CA GLY A 37 7.04 0.71 2.10
C GLY A 37 7.40 1.14 0.67
N ASN A 38 7.50 0.21 -0.28
CA ASN A 38 7.77 0.54 -1.68
C ASN A 38 6.57 1.19 -2.39
N ILE A 39 5.35 0.71 -2.11
CA ILE A 39 4.11 1.34 -2.57
C ILE A 39 4.06 2.78 -2.03
N PHE A 40 4.27 2.96 -0.72
CA PHE A 40 4.23 4.29 -0.09
C PHE A 40 5.25 5.24 -0.69
N LYS A 41 6.51 4.82 -0.87
CA LYS A 41 7.55 5.62 -1.53
C LYS A 41 7.19 5.95 -2.98
N ALA A 42 6.54 5.03 -3.71
CA ALA A 42 6.10 5.26 -5.09
C ALA A 42 4.95 6.28 -5.16
N CYS A 43 3.98 6.21 -4.25
CA CYS A 43 2.91 7.21 -4.11
C CYS A 43 3.48 8.59 -3.77
N TYR A 44 4.42 8.69 -2.82
CA TYR A 44 5.01 9.98 -2.46
C TYR A 44 5.76 10.65 -3.61
N ARG A 45 6.39 9.85 -4.49
CA ARG A 45 7.15 10.34 -5.64
C ARG A 45 6.37 10.28 -6.96
N TRP A 46 5.04 10.17 -6.90
CA TRP A 46 4.15 9.89 -8.04
C TRP A 46 4.48 10.70 -9.30
N ASP A 47 4.56 12.03 -9.19
CA ASP A 47 4.93 12.93 -10.32
C ASP A 47 6.40 13.38 -10.29
N LYS A 48 7.27 12.67 -9.56
CA LYS A 48 8.72 12.92 -9.47
C LYS A 48 9.51 11.84 -10.25
N LYS A 49 10.84 12.03 -10.36
CA LYS A 49 11.76 11.04 -10.95
C LYS A 49 11.49 9.62 -10.40
N PRO A 50 11.63 8.56 -11.21
CA PRO A 50 12.10 8.56 -12.61
C PRO A 50 11.02 8.86 -13.66
N SER A 51 9.75 8.46 -13.46
CA SER A 51 8.59 8.91 -14.24
C SER A 51 7.30 8.53 -13.53
N LYS A 52 6.19 9.18 -13.89
CA LYS A 52 4.85 8.83 -13.41
C LYS A 52 4.48 7.38 -13.75
N GLU A 53 4.74 6.97 -14.98
CA GLU A 53 4.50 5.59 -15.43
C GLU A 53 5.31 4.58 -14.62
N TYR A 54 6.59 4.84 -14.34
CA TYR A 54 7.41 3.96 -13.53
C TYR A 54 6.83 3.78 -12.13
N ASN A 55 6.41 4.87 -11.48
CA ASN A 55 5.83 4.79 -10.13
C ASN A 55 4.51 4.02 -10.14
N LEU A 56 3.64 4.27 -11.12
CA LEU A 56 2.39 3.54 -11.32
C LEU A 56 2.63 2.03 -11.51
N ARG A 57 3.53 1.65 -12.42
CA ARG A 57 3.88 0.24 -12.65
C ARG A 57 4.46 -0.42 -11.40
N LYS A 58 5.28 0.30 -10.65
CA LYS A 58 5.84 -0.19 -9.39
C LYS A 58 4.76 -0.43 -8.34
N ILE A 59 3.78 0.47 -8.21
CA ILE A 59 2.64 0.29 -7.32
C ILE A 59 1.83 -0.96 -7.71
N ILE A 60 1.51 -1.11 -8.99
CA ILE A 60 0.78 -2.28 -9.52
C ILE A 60 1.53 -3.57 -9.17
N TRP A 61 2.83 -3.64 -9.50
CA TRP A 61 3.64 -4.82 -9.26
C TRP A 61 3.64 -5.25 -7.78
N PHE A 62 3.87 -4.30 -6.87
CA PHE A 62 3.89 -4.59 -5.44
C PHE A 62 2.47 -4.93 -4.91
N ALA A 63 1.42 -4.30 -5.42
CA ALA A 63 0.05 -4.60 -5.02
C ALA A 63 -0.40 -5.99 -5.48
N GLU A 64 -0.05 -6.38 -6.71
CA GLU A 64 -0.32 -7.72 -7.25
C GLU A 64 0.40 -8.80 -6.42
N ASP A 65 1.68 -8.60 -6.12
CA ASP A 65 2.48 -9.49 -5.27
C ASP A 65 1.90 -9.61 -3.83
N ALA A 66 1.42 -8.51 -3.25
CA ALA A 66 0.74 -8.54 -1.95
C ALA A 66 -0.58 -9.32 -1.99
N LEU A 67 -1.38 -9.13 -3.05
CA LEU A 67 -2.63 -9.86 -3.25
C LEU A 67 -2.36 -11.36 -3.45
N GLU A 68 -1.33 -11.72 -4.20
CA GLU A 68 -0.96 -13.13 -4.42
C GLU A 68 -0.61 -13.82 -3.09
N ARG A 69 0.20 -13.18 -2.23
CA ARG A 69 0.49 -13.72 -0.89
C ARG A 69 -0.76 -13.85 -0.03
N LEU A 70 -1.58 -12.80 0.01
CA LEU A 70 -2.83 -12.81 0.77
C LEU A 70 -3.75 -13.96 0.35
N TYR A 71 -3.86 -14.21 -0.95
CA TYR A 71 -4.70 -15.30 -1.47
C TYR A 71 -4.09 -16.68 -1.23
N LYS A 72 -2.77 -16.82 -1.19
CA LYS A 72 -2.11 -18.09 -0.80
C LYS A 72 -2.29 -18.39 0.68
N GLU A 73 -2.32 -17.36 1.52
CA GLU A 73 -2.54 -17.49 2.97
C GLU A 73 -4.00 -17.81 3.33
N ASP A 74 -4.95 -17.54 2.43
CA ASP A 74 -6.37 -17.87 2.58
C ASP A 74 -6.79 -18.97 1.59
N PRO A 75 -6.76 -20.26 1.99
CA PRO A 75 -7.13 -21.39 1.13
C PRO A 75 -8.59 -21.36 0.67
N SER A 76 -9.45 -20.56 1.32
CA SER A 76 -10.86 -20.42 0.97
C SER A 76 -11.12 -19.32 -0.07
N ASN A 77 -10.10 -18.55 -0.43
CA ASN A 77 -10.24 -17.43 -1.34
C ASN A 77 -10.47 -17.89 -2.79
N PRO A 78 -11.63 -17.58 -3.41
CA PRO A 78 -11.90 -18.01 -4.79
C PRO A 78 -10.95 -17.36 -5.82
N ARG A 79 -10.23 -16.29 -5.45
CA ARG A 79 -9.23 -15.65 -6.32
C ARG A 79 -7.84 -16.30 -6.25
N GLY A 80 -7.55 -17.11 -5.23
CA GLY A 80 -6.30 -17.87 -5.15
C GLY A 80 -6.09 -18.83 -6.33
N ASN A 81 -7.19 -19.34 -6.90
CA ASN A 81 -7.19 -20.24 -8.06
C ASN A 81 -7.35 -19.52 -9.41
N CYS A 82 -7.45 -18.19 -9.45
CA CYS A 82 -7.92 -17.45 -10.64
C CYS A 82 -6.79 -16.78 -11.45
N PHE A 83 -5.54 -16.83 -10.96
CA PHE A 83 -4.39 -16.14 -11.57
C PHE A 83 -3.85 -16.81 -12.85
N GLU A 84 -4.28 -18.04 -13.19
CA GLU A 84 -3.91 -18.68 -14.46
C GLU A 84 -4.64 -18.11 -15.68
N SER A 85 -5.69 -17.29 -15.49
CA SER A 85 -6.57 -16.85 -16.59
C SER A 85 -6.27 -15.47 -17.19
N LYS A 86 -5.23 -14.76 -16.72
CA LYS A 86 -4.93 -13.39 -17.18
C LYS A 86 -3.45 -13.16 -17.50
N ARG A 87 -2.90 -13.94 -18.42
CA ARG A 87 -1.74 -13.55 -19.23
C ARG A 87 -2.09 -13.55 -20.70
#